data_AF-A0A945WYR4-F1
#
_entry.id   AF-A0A945WYR4-F1
#
_cell.length_a   1.000
_cell.length_b   1.000
_cell.length_c   1.000
_cell.angle_alpha   90.00
_cell.angle_beta   90.00
_cell.angle_gamma   90.00
#
_symmetry.space_group_name_H-M   'P 1'
#
loop_
_entity.id
_entity.type
_entity.pdbx_description
1 polymer ?
#
loop_
_entity_poly.entity_id
_entity_poly.type
_entity_poly.pdbx_seq_one_letter_code
_entity_poly.pdbx_strand_id
1 'polypeptide(L)'
;MSSEKMIHIVKRMRPSRFPFLGGLIAIAAVLGCVTFVSARGVDLPEVMHGISMVESRGRDVGLHSDGVAYGRYGVTYVAVAELQRKRLIGPGRVDLMDPDTNERMAARYVLYLKRRYGSWWRAVQQYNPRSTTYARKVWAEMDRRRKEGVPLNTPSLALND
;
A
#
# COMPACT_ATOMS: atom_id res chain seq x y z
N MET A 1 -44.74 58.38 -51.48
CA MET A 1 -45.93 57.83 -50.78
C MET A 1 -45.78 56.32 -50.79
N SER A 2 -45.17 55.70 -49.79
CA SER A 2 -45.76 55.33 -48.49
C SER A 2 -47.10 54.59 -48.62
N SER A 3 -47.13 53.27 -48.46
CA SER A 3 -47.51 52.59 -47.20
C SER A 3 -47.94 51.13 -47.46
N GLU A 4 -47.36 50.23 -46.66
CA GLU A 4 -47.97 49.05 -46.02
C GLU A 4 -48.59 47.88 -46.84
N LYS A 5 -47.96 46.71 -46.70
CA LYS A 5 -48.51 45.49 -46.03
C LYS A 5 -47.39 44.44 -45.91
N MET A 6 -46.87 44.15 -44.72
CA MET A 6 -47.42 43.27 -43.68
C MET A 6 -47.38 41.78 -44.05
N ILE A 7 -46.30 41.07 -43.70
CA ILE A 7 -46.36 39.64 -43.34
C ILE A 7 -45.49 39.41 -42.10
N HIS A 8 -46.20 39.12 -41.01
CA HIS A 8 -45.69 38.76 -39.70
C HIS A 8 -45.18 37.30 -39.68
N ILE A 9 -43.95 37.16 -39.21
CA ILE A 9 -43.42 36.14 -38.30
C ILE A 9 -44.38 34.96 -38.00
N VAL A 10 -44.06 33.78 -38.55
CA VAL A 10 -44.52 32.50 -38.00
C VAL A 10 -43.32 31.61 -37.70
N LYS A 11 -43.08 31.49 -36.39
CA LYS A 11 -42.50 30.37 -35.64
C LYS A 11 -41.52 29.44 -36.39
N ARG A 12 -40.22 29.68 -36.19
CA ARG A 12 -39.17 28.65 -36.29
C ARG A 12 -39.44 27.54 -35.28
N MET A 13 -39.83 26.36 -35.75
CA MET A 13 -39.66 25.11 -35.00
C MET A 13 -38.18 24.76 -34.94
N ARG A 14 -37.69 24.47 -33.73
CA ARG A 14 -36.41 23.79 -33.51
C ARG A 14 -36.64 22.27 -33.67
N PRO A 15 -35.71 21.57 -34.33
CA PRO A 15 -35.22 20.33 -33.76
C PRO A 15 -33.73 20.45 -33.44
N SER A 16 -33.44 20.11 -32.19
CA SER A 16 -32.14 20.09 -31.56
C SER A 16 -31.24 19.02 -32.19
N ARG A 17 -30.12 19.46 -32.77
CA ARG A 17 -28.77 18.87 -32.67
C ARG A 17 -28.69 17.33 -32.54
N PHE A 18 -28.61 16.65 -33.67
CA PHE A 18 -27.79 15.44 -33.83
C PHE A 18 -26.74 15.78 -34.89
N PRO A 19 -25.49 16.00 -34.47
CA PRO A 19 -24.49 15.00 -34.79
C PRO A 19 -23.50 14.83 -33.64
N PHE A 20 -23.08 13.60 -33.34
CA PHE A 20 -21.70 13.27 -32.91
C PHE A 20 -21.66 11.76 -32.63
N LEU A 21 -21.68 10.99 -33.72
CA LEU A 21 -21.06 9.67 -33.75
C LEU A 21 -19.54 9.93 -33.69
N GLY A 22 -18.97 9.95 -32.49
CA GLY A 22 -17.54 10.30 -32.35
C GLY A 22 -17.03 10.39 -30.92
N GLY A 23 -17.65 9.67 -29.99
CA GLY A 23 -17.31 9.73 -28.57
C GLY A 23 -17.36 8.37 -27.91
N LEU A 24 -16.75 7.34 -28.50
CA LEU A 24 -16.36 6.17 -27.73
C LEU A 24 -15.18 6.63 -26.88
N ILE A 25 -15.48 7.04 -25.66
CA ILE A 25 -14.51 7.54 -24.69
C ILE A 25 -13.48 6.45 -24.48
N ALA A 26 -12.24 6.75 -24.88
CA ALA A 26 -11.04 6.08 -24.42
C ALA A 26 -10.90 6.27 -22.91
N ILE A 27 -11.69 5.55 -22.11
CA ILE A 27 -11.38 5.31 -20.70
C ILE A 27 -10.46 4.08 -20.64
N ALA A 28 -9.34 4.14 -21.36
CA ALA A 28 -8.29 3.12 -21.32
C ALA A 28 -7.05 3.60 -20.54
N ALA A 29 -7.03 4.83 -20.03
CA ALA A 29 -5.76 5.45 -19.60
C ALA A 29 -5.66 5.87 -18.12
N VAL A 30 -6.68 5.68 -17.26
CA VAL A 30 -6.59 6.19 -15.86
C VAL A 30 -6.87 5.14 -14.76
N LEU A 31 -7.23 3.90 -15.12
CA LEU A 31 -7.38 2.79 -14.15
C LEU A 31 -6.40 1.63 -14.37
N GLY A 32 -5.52 1.74 -15.38
CA GLY A 32 -4.61 0.69 -15.85
C GLY A 32 -3.27 0.60 -15.12
N CYS A 33 -3.21 0.90 -13.82
CA CYS A 33 -2.05 0.56 -13.00
C CYS A 33 -2.45 -0.29 -11.78
N VAL A 34 -3.49 -1.10 -11.93
CA VAL A 34 -3.64 -2.30 -11.11
C VAL A 34 -2.75 -3.35 -11.77
N THR A 35 -1.48 -3.33 -11.37
CA THR A 35 -0.53 -4.35 -11.76
C THR A 35 -1.12 -5.72 -11.46
N PHE A 36 -1.10 -6.58 -12.48
CA PHE A 36 -1.37 -8.00 -12.36
C PHE A 36 -0.54 -8.57 -11.21
N VAL A 37 -1.15 -8.74 -10.05
CA VAL A 37 -0.55 -9.49 -8.95
C VAL A 37 -0.71 -10.96 -9.33
N SER A 38 0.44 -11.62 -9.51
CA SER A 38 0.58 -13.05 -9.78
C SER A 38 -0.42 -13.88 -8.96
N ALA A 39 -0.99 -14.93 -9.55
CA ALA A 39 -1.99 -15.83 -8.94
C ALA A 39 -1.50 -16.61 -7.69
N ARG A 40 -0.32 -16.29 -7.16
CA ARG A 40 0.16 -16.75 -5.85
C ARG A 40 -0.28 -15.76 -4.78
N GLY A 41 -0.95 -16.28 -3.74
CA GLY A 41 -1.31 -15.48 -2.59
C GLY A 41 -0.08 -14.86 -1.94
N VAL A 42 -0.14 -13.56 -1.62
CA VAL A 42 0.87 -12.88 -0.80
C VAL A 42 0.72 -13.34 0.65
N ASP A 43 1.81 -13.77 1.27
CA ASP A 43 1.85 -14.22 2.65
C ASP A 43 2.73 -13.33 3.54
N LEU A 44 2.69 -13.58 4.85
CA LEU A 44 3.45 -12.80 5.83
C LEU A 44 4.97 -12.91 5.61
N PRO A 45 5.58 -14.10 5.45
CA PRO A 45 7.01 -14.23 5.15
C PRO A 45 7.47 -13.36 3.98
N GLU A 46 6.70 -13.34 2.89
CA GLU A 46 7.04 -12.55 1.72
C GLU A 46 6.96 -11.04 1.97
N VAL A 47 5.92 -10.59 2.68
CA VAL A 47 5.77 -9.19 3.08
C VAL A 47 6.90 -8.77 4.03
N MET A 48 7.24 -9.60 5.00
CA MET A 48 8.33 -9.36 5.94
C MET A 48 9.67 -9.25 5.23
N HIS A 49 9.93 -10.12 4.24
CA HIS A 49 11.12 -10.00 3.40
C HIS A 49 11.16 -8.64 2.68
N GLY A 50 10.09 -8.26 1.99
CA GLY A 50 10.05 -6.97 1.28
C GLY A 50 10.25 -5.76 2.22
N ILE A 51 9.66 -5.79 3.42
CA ILE A 51 9.88 -4.78 4.45
C ILE A 51 11.36 -4.74 4.86
N SER A 52 11.96 -5.89 5.19
CA SER A 52 13.37 -5.96 5.64
C SER A 52 14.35 -5.35 4.64
N MET A 53 14.11 -5.59 3.36
CA MET A 53 14.96 -5.12 2.29
C MET A 53 14.82 -3.62 2.04
N VAL A 54 13.61 -3.08 2.19
CA VAL A 54 13.36 -1.63 2.09
C VAL A 54 13.91 -0.87 3.29
N GLU A 55 13.76 -1.42 4.50
CA GLU A 55 14.17 -0.76 5.75
C GLU A 55 15.69 -0.81 5.95
N SER A 56 16.29 -1.98 5.75
CA SER A 56 17.67 -2.24 6.17
C SER A 56 18.54 -2.94 5.12
N ARG A 57 18.00 -3.22 3.93
CA ARG A 57 18.60 -4.15 2.96
C ARG A 57 18.85 -5.53 3.57
N GLY A 58 17.96 -5.97 4.46
CA GLY A 58 18.02 -7.26 5.14
C GLY A 58 19.05 -7.35 6.27
N ARG A 59 19.66 -6.23 6.69
CA ARG A 59 20.65 -6.21 7.77
C ARG A 59 19.98 -6.02 9.12
N ASP A 60 20.51 -6.67 10.15
CA ASP A 60 19.97 -6.57 11.51
C ASP A 60 20.21 -5.22 12.19
N VAL A 61 21.11 -4.38 11.67
CA VAL A 61 21.57 -3.19 12.38
C VAL A 61 21.82 -2.01 11.45
N GLY A 62 21.42 -0.82 11.92
CA GLY A 62 21.94 0.48 11.50
C GLY A 62 21.66 1.53 12.58
N LEU A 63 22.71 2.24 13.03
CA LEU A 63 22.55 3.44 13.86
C LEU A 63 21.97 4.53 12.96
N HIS A 64 20.77 5.02 13.27
CA HIS A 64 20.21 6.16 12.55
C HIS A 64 20.95 7.44 13.00
N SER A 65 20.96 8.50 12.18
CA SER A 65 21.73 9.73 12.45
C SER A 65 21.25 10.49 13.68
N ASP A 66 20.10 10.13 14.24
CA ASP A 66 19.54 10.62 15.50
C ASP A 66 19.96 9.78 16.72
N GLY A 67 20.81 8.75 16.53
CA GLY A 67 21.30 7.86 17.58
C GLY A 67 20.36 6.71 17.93
N VAL A 68 19.25 6.51 17.20
CA VAL A 68 18.31 5.41 17.46
C VAL A 68 18.56 4.29 16.46
N ALA A 69 18.94 3.11 16.95
CA ALA A 69 19.01 1.92 16.10
C ALA A 69 17.61 1.36 15.90
N TYR A 70 17.21 1.19 14.65
CA TYR A 70 16.01 0.45 14.31
C TYR A 70 16.46 -0.82 13.58
N GLY A 71 16.15 -1.97 14.17
CA GLY A 71 16.51 -3.27 13.63
C GLY A 71 15.93 -3.54 12.23
N ARG A 72 16.16 -4.76 11.73
CA ARG A 72 15.90 -5.19 10.35
C ARG A 72 14.61 -4.68 9.69
N TYR A 73 13.52 -4.51 10.45
CA TYR A 73 12.17 -4.19 9.94
C TYR A 73 11.67 -2.78 10.26
N GLY A 74 12.48 -1.89 10.85
CA GLY A 74 12.07 -0.50 11.10
C GLY A 74 10.88 -0.33 12.05
N VAL A 75 10.51 -1.36 12.82
CA VAL A 75 9.41 -1.27 13.79
C VAL A 75 9.79 -0.34 14.94
N THR A 76 8.84 0.48 15.40
CA THR A 76 9.08 1.53 16.41
C THR A 76 8.37 1.25 17.72
N TYR A 77 8.77 1.94 18.80
CA TYR A 77 8.06 1.89 20.08
C TYR A 77 6.63 2.43 20.00
N VAL A 78 6.29 3.26 19.01
CA VAL A 78 4.90 3.69 18.76
C VAL A 78 4.05 2.51 18.30
N ALA A 79 4.59 1.67 17.42
CA ALA A 79 3.92 0.43 16.98
C ALA A 79 3.76 -0.56 18.14
N VAL A 80 4.80 -0.72 18.98
CA VAL A 80 4.73 -1.54 20.21
C VAL A 80 3.63 -1.03 21.14
N ALA A 81 3.59 0.27 21.42
CA ALA A 81 2.56 0.88 22.25
C ALA A 81 1.16 0.68 21.66
N GLU A 82 1.00 0.70 20.33
CA GLU A 82 -0.26 0.37 19.68
C GLU A 82 -0.66 -1.10 19.89
N LEU A 83 0.27 -2.03 19.71
CA LEU A 83 0.04 -3.45 19.97
C LEU A 83 -0.38 -3.70 21.43
N GLN A 84 0.26 -3.04 22.38
CA GLN A 84 -0.09 -3.09 23.81
C GLN A 84 -1.47 -2.50 24.08
N ARG A 85 -1.78 -1.32 23.53
CA ARG A 85 -3.13 -0.71 23.65
C ARG A 85 -4.23 -1.62 23.10
N LYS A 86 -3.92 -2.41 22.07
CA LYS A 86 -4.83 -3.40 21.47
C LYS A 86 -4.81 -4.75 22.17
N ARG A 87 -4.02 -4.91 23.23
CA ARG A 87 -3.85 -6.17 23.99
C ARG A 87 -3.40 -7.34 23.11
N LEU A 88 -2.63 -7.05 22.06
CA LEU A 88 -2.05 -8.06 21.17
C LEU A 88 -0.68 -8.57 21.65
N ILE A 89 -0.08 -7.85 22.61
CA ILE A 89 1.11 -8.21 23.36
C ILE A 89 0.96 -7.73 24.81
N GLY A 90 1.72 -8.30 25.74
CA GLY A 90 1.71 -7.90 27.15
C GLY A 90 2.28 -6.49 27.40
N PRO A 91 1.99 -5.89 28.58
CA PRO A 91 2.42 -4.53 28.93
C PRO A 91 3.92 -4.43 29.29
N GLY A 92 4.68 -5.52 29.14
CA GLY A 92 6.10 -5.57 29.49
C GLY A 92 6.99 -4.70 28.61
N ARG A 93 8.21 -4.48 29.07
CA ARG A 93 9.26 -3.85 28.27
C ARG A 93 9.57 -4.74 27.06
N VAL A 94 9.70 -4.11 25.89
CA VAL A 94 10.07 -4.76 24.64
C VAL A 94 11.44 -4.21 24.24
N ASP A 95 12.39 -5.09 23.96
CA ASP A 95 13.70 -4.69 23.44
C ASP A 95 13.72 -4.80 21.91
N LEU A 96 13.61 -3.66 21.21
CA LEU A 96 13.63 -3.64 19.74
C LEU A 96 15.04 -3.76 19.14
N MET A 97 16.09 -3.77 19.98
CA MET A 97 17.48 -4.00 19.57
C MET A 97 17.79 -5.48 19.37
N ASP A 98 17.07 -6.35 20.09
CA ASP A 98 17.11 -7.79 19.88
C ASP A 98 16.47 -8.13 18.51
N PRO A 99 17.22 -8.73 17.56
CA PRO A 99 16.71 -8.99 16.21
C PRO A 99 15.45 -9.85 16.18
N ASP A 100 15.37 -10.87 17.04
CA ASP A 100 14.22 -11.77 17.11
C ASP A 100 12.98 -11.03 17.63
N THR A 101 13.15 -10.16 18.63
CA THR A 101 12.08 -9.31 19.14
C THR A 101 11.66 -8.28 18.09
N ASN A 102 12.61 -7.68 17.36
CA ASN A 102 12.31 -6.77 16.25
C ASN A 102 11.44 -7.45 15.19
N GLU A 103 11.81 -8.66 14.76
CA GLU A 103 11.04 -9.46 13.81
C GLU A 103 9.65 -9.79 14.33
N ARG A 104 9.55 -10.30 15.57
CA ARG A 104 8.28 -10.63 16.22
C ARG A 104 7.33 -9.45 16.32
N MET A 105 7.84 -8.27 16.66
CA MET A 105 7.02 -7.05 16.80
C MET A 105 6.58 -6.53 15.44
N ALA A 106 7.48 -6.50 14.46
CA ALA A 106 7.17 -6.12 13.09
C ALA A 106 6.09 -7.02 12.46
N ALA A 107 6.24 -8.34 12.60
CA ALA A 107 5.27 -9.32 12.12
C ALA A 107 3.89 -9.15 12.77
N ARG A 108 3.83 -9.00 14.11
CA ARG A 108 2.58 -8.75 14.82
C ARG A 108 1.92 -7.46 14.37
N TYR A 109 2.70 -6.40 14.17
CA TYR A 109 2.18 -5.10 13.76
C TYR A 109 1.62 -5.15 12.33
N VAL A 110 2.34 -5.70 11.36
CA VAL A 110 1.84 -5.80 9.97
C VAL A 110 0.63 -6.72 9.87
N LEU A 111 0.56 -7.81 10.65
CA LEU A 111 -0.63 -8.67 10.74
C LEU A 111 -1.84 -7.91 11.31
N TYR A 112 -1.63 -7.12 12.37
CA TYR A 112 -2.67 -6.25 12.90
C TYR A 112 -3.19 -5.27 11.85
N LEU A 113 -2.30 -4.61 11.11
CA LEU A 113 -2.68 -3.71 10.03
C LEU A 113 -3.40 -4.46 8.89
N LYS A 114 -2.97 -5.67 8.54
CA LYS A 114 -3.67 -6.52 7.56
C LYS A 114 -5.10 -6.84 7.98
N ARG A 115 -5.31 -7.17 9.26
CA ARG A 115 -6.67 -7.39 9.81
C ARG A 115 -7.50 -6.11 9.79
N ARG A 116 -6.90 -4.96 10.12
CA ARG A 116 -7.58 -3.66 10.18
C ARG A 116 -7.97 -3.10 8.82
N TYR A 117 -7.11 -3.25 7.81
CA TYR A 117 -7.26 -2.59 6.50
C TYR A 117 -7.59 -3.54 5.35
N GLY A 118 -7.72 -4.84 5.62
CA GLY A 118 -8.27 -5.83 4.68
C GLY A 118 -7.29 -6.37 3.63
N SER A 119 -6.21 -5.66 3.28
CA SER A 119 -5.24 -6.12 2.27
C SER A 119 -3.79 -5.91 2.70
N TRP A 120 -2.87 -6.72 2.16
CA TRP A 120 -1.44 -6.57 2.42
C TRP A 120 -0.91 -5.24 1.93
N TRP A 121 -1.38 -4.80 0.76
CA TRP A 121 -1.01 -3.50 0.20
C TRP A 121 -1.32 -2.36 1.16
N ARG A 122 -2.56 -2.35 1.70
CA ARG A 122 -2.96 -1.34 2.68
C ARG A 122 -2.21 -1.50 3.99
N ALA A 123 -1.97 -2.72 4.46
CA ALA A 123 -1.20 -2.98 5.66
C ALA A 123 0.20 -2.37 5.58
N VAL A 124 0.92 -2.63 4.50
CA VAL A 124 2.27 -2.10 4.26
C VAL A 124 2.24 -0.58 4.06
N GLN A 125 1.24 -0.05 3.35
CA GLN A 125 1.06 1.41 3.26
C GLN A 125 0.91 2.07 4.63
N GLN A 126 0.17 1.43 5.56
CA GLN A 126 -0.06 1.94 6.91
C GLN A 126 1.08 1.61 7.88
N TYR A 127 1.98 0.70 7.51
CA TYR A 127 3.19 0.41 8.27
C TYR A 127 4.12 1.62 8.31
N ASN A 128 4.22 2.35 7.18
CA ASN A 128 4.91 3.64 7.10
C ASN A 128 3.99 4.71 6.47
N PRO A 129 3.06 5.29 7.26
CA PRO A 129 2.01 6.17 6.74
C PRO A 129 2.54 7.53 6.24
N ARG A 130 3.78 7.89 6.58
CA ARG A 130 4.43 9.12 6.10
C ARG A 130 4.96 8.99 4.69
N SER A 131 5.09 7.76 4.16
CA SER A 131 5.66 7.50 2.84
C SER A 131 4.58 7.02 1.87
N THR A 132 4.27 7.87 0.89
CA THR A 132 3.31 7.57 -0.18
C THR A 132 3.77 6.48 -1.14
N THR A 133 5.07 6.15 -1.12
CA THR A 133 5.70 5.18 -2.04
C THR A 133 6.13 3.88 -1.36
N TYR A 134 5.95 3.75 -0.04
CA TYR A 134 6.50 2.64 0.73
C TYR A 134 6.02 1.26 0.26
N ALA A 135 4.69 1.07 0.16
CA ALA A 135 4.13 -0.19 -0.33
C ALA A 135 4.63 -0.55 -1.74
N ARG A 136 4.83 0.45 -2.61
CA ARG A 136 5.36 0.22 -3.96
C ARG A 136 6.80 -0.31 -3.92
N LYS A 137 7.65 0.24 -3.05
CA LYS A 137 9.03 -0.22 -2.86
C LYS A 137 9.08 -1.65 -2.33
N VAL A 138 8.22 -1.98 -1.35
CA VAL A 138 8.10 -3.33 -0.79
C VAL A 138 7.67 -4.34 -1.86
N TRP A 139 6.67 -4.01 -2.68
CA TRP A 139 6.23 -4.89 -3.78
C TRP A 139 7.30 -5.08 -4.84
N ALA A 140 8.01 -4.01 -5.22
CA ALA A 140 9.09 -4.10 -6.20
C ALA A 140 10.17 -5.10 -5.75
N GLU A 141 10.45 -5.15 -4.46
CA GLU A 141 11.41 -6.07 -3.88
C GLU A 141 10.90 -7.51 -3.82
N MET A 142 9.64 -7.71 -3.44
CA MET A 142 8.99 -9.04 -3.50
C MET A 142 9.02 -9.58 -4.93
N ASP A 143 8.69 -8.75 -5.91
CA ASP A 143 8.70 -9.13 -7.33
C ASP A 143 10.11 -9.38 -7.86
N ARG A 144 11.11 -8.59 -7.45
CA ARG A 144 12.54 -8.85 -7.75
C ARG A 144 12.93 -10.24 -7.27
N ARG A 145 12.65 -10.55 -6.01
CA ARG A 145 12.97 -11.85 -5.41
C ARG A 145 12.27 -13.02 -6.08
N ARG A 146 10.98 -12.89 -6.41
CA ARG A 146 10.22 -13.92 -7.15
C ARG A 146 10.87 -14.24 -8.50
N LYS A 147 11.36 -13.23 -9.21
CA LYS A 147 12.07 -13.40 -10.49
C LYS A 147 13.40 -14.10 -10.32
N GLU A 148 14.09 -13.87 -9.20
CA GLU A 148 15.37 -14.49 -8.88
C GLU A 148 15.23 -15.93 -8.36
N GLY A 149 14.01 -16.39 -8.04
CA GLY A 149 13.77 -17.76 -7.57
C GLY A 149 14.35 -18.07 -6.20
N VAL A 150 14.76 -17.06 -5.43
CA VAL A 150 15.38 -17.25 -4.11
C VAL A 150 14.30 -17.74 -3.12
N PRO A 151 14.48 -18.89 -2.44
CA PRO A 151 13.50 -19.42 -1.50
C PRO A 151 13.32 -18.51 -0.28
N LEU A 152 12.17 -18.62 0.40
CA LEU A 152 11.91 -17.83 1.62
C LEU A 152 12.66 -18.54 2.74
N ASN A 153 13.55 -17.86 3.44
CA ASN A 153 13.86 -18.30 4.79
C ASN A 153 12.57 -18.07 5.59
N THR A 154 11.98 -19.15 6.09
CA THR A 154 10.81 -19.07 6.95
C THR A 154 11.20 -18.17 8.12
N PRO A 155 10.42 -17.12 8.43
CA PRO A 155 10.60 -16.35 9.66
C PRO A 155 10.74 -17.33 10.83
N SER A 156 11.63 -17.05 11.78
CA SER A 156 11.82 -17.87 12.99
C SER A 156 10.58 -17.96 13.90
N LEU A 157 9.45 -17.43 13.43
CA LEU A 157 8.14 -17.38 14.04
C LEU A 157 7.52 -18.78 14.11
N ALA A 158 7.98 -19.59 15.05
CA ALA A 158 7.06 -20.39 15.83
C ALA A 158 6.15 -19.40 16.59
N LEU A 159 5.02 -19.02 15.97
CA LEU A 159 3.92 -18.33 16.64
C LEU A 159 3.24 -19.35 17.57
N ASN A 160 3.96 -19.78 18.60
CA ASN A 160 3.33 -20.45 19.73
C ASN A 160 2.82 -19.35 20.64
N ASP A 161 1.49 -19.33 20.79
CA ASP A 161 0.74 -18.50 21.73
C ASP A 161 1.22 -18.70 23.18
#